data_AF-A0A9P8F5P8-F1
#
_entry.id   AF-A0A9P8F5P8-F1
#
_cell.length_a   1.000
_cell.length_b   1.000
_cell.length_c   1.000
_cell.angle_alpha   90.00
_cell.angle_beta   90.00
_cell.angle_gamma   90.00
#
_symmetry.space_group_name_H-M   'P 1'
#
loop_
_entity.id
_entity.type
_entity.pdbx_description
1 polymer ?
#
loop_
_entity_poly.entity_id
_entity_poly.type
_entity_poly.pdbx_seq_one_letter_code
_entity_poly.pdbx_strand_id
1 'polypeptide(L)'
;MISGILVFNQKGENLIFRAFRNDCRPRLADVFRIQVISNPLVRSPILTLGSTTFSHVKHENIFIVAVTKGNANAALVFEFLYRLIQLGRSYFAKFDEEAVKNNFVLIYELLDEILDFGYPQNTDTDTLKMYITTEGVKSERNLEDSSKITMQATGAMSWRRDNIKYRKNEAFVDVIEDVNLLMSANGTVLRADVNGQIEMRAYLSGTPECKFGLNDRLTLGEEALASPSGNMAGTKATKAAAGSVTLEDCQFHQCVRLGKFDTDRTISFIPPDGSFELMRYRATENINLPFKVHAIVNEIGKTKVEYSIAIKANYGTKLFATNVVIRIPTPLNTASITERTSQGKAKYEPEHNNIVWKIARFTGGSEYVLSAEAQLTSMTNQKAWSRPP
;
A
#
# COMPACT_ATOMS: atom_id res chain seq x y z
N MET A 1 -12.24 10.23 22.48
CA MET A 1 -11.31 11.00 21.63
C MET A 1 -9.89 10.86 22.12
N ILE A 2 -8.89 11.27 21.33
CA ILE A 2 -7.47 11.06 21.64
C ILE A 2 -7.07 11.91 22.85
N SER A 3 -6.49 11.30 23.87
CA SER A 3 -6.01 11.99 25.07
C SER A 3 -4.56 12.47 24.93
N GLY A 4 -3.74 11.73 24.20
CA GLY A 4 -2.35 12.09 23.93
C GLY A 4 -1.71 11.25 22.84
N ILE A 5 -0.67 11.81 22.22
CA ILE A 5 0.21 11.14 21.28
C ILE A 5 1.59 10.99 21.90
N LEU A 6 2.16 9.80 21.79
CA LEU A 6 3.51 9.48 22.22
C LEU A 6 4.29 8.87 21.06
N VAL A 7 5.58 9.18 20.99
CA VAL A 7 6.51 8.56 20.04
C VAL A 7 7.68 7.98 20.81
N PHE A 8 7.97 6.70 20.62
CA PHE A 8 9.09 6.01 21.26
C PHE A 8 10.07 5.48 20.21
N ASN A 9 11.35 5.36 20.57
CA ASN A 9 12.28 4.55 19.78
C ASN A 9 12.15 3.05 20.12
N GLN A 10 12.91 2.19 19.42
CA GLN A 10 12.92 0.75 19.68
C GLN A 10 13.39 0.36 21.08
N LYS A 11 14.19 1.21 21.75
CA LYS A 11 14.68 0.99 23.12
C LYS A 11 13.64 1.36 24.18
N GLY A 12 12.54 1.99 23.78
CA GLY A 12 11.50 2.47 24.68
C GLY A 12 11.77 3.84 25.28
N GLU A 13 12.73 4.60 24.76
CA GLU A 13 12.91 6.01 25.12
C GLU A 13 11.78 6.84 24.50
N ASN A 14 11.18 7.72 25.29
CA ASN A 14 10.10 8.59 24.86
C ASN A 14 10.68 9.81 24.14
N LEU A 15 10.45 9.91 22.83
CA LEU A 15 10.93 10.98 21.97
C LEU A 15 9.98 12.18 21.96
N ILE A 16 8.66 11.92 21.91
CA ILE A 16 7.61 12.95 21.88
C ILE A 16 6.52 12.56 22.88
N PHE A 17 6.10 13.52 23.70
CA PHE A 17 4.92 13.38 24.55
C PHE A 17 4.05 14.62 24.35
N ARG A 18 2.90 14.44 23.71
CA ARG A 18 1.91 15.51 23.57
C ARG A 18 0.58 15.08 24.17
N ALA A 19 0.15 15.78 25.22
CA ALA A 19 -1.16 15.61 25.80
C ALA A 19 -2.12 16.66 25.23
N PHE A 20 -3.28 16.22 24.75
CA PHE A 20 -4.35 17.09 24.25
C PHE A 20 -5.51 17.22 25.24
N ARG A 21 -5.53 16.36 26.27
CA ARG A 21 -6.54 16.34 27.32
C ARG A 21 -5.86 16.19 28.67
N ASN A 22 -6.47 16.79 29.70
CA ASN A 22 -5.96 16.76 31.08
C ASN A 22 -5.87 15.35 31.70
N ASP A 23 -6.50 14.37 31.06
CA ASP A 23 -6.51 12.98 31.51
C ASP A 23 -5.26 12.19 31.08
N CYS A 24 -4.44 12.70 30.15
CA CYS A 24 -3.19 12.10 29.73
C CYS A 24 -2.03 12.55 30.65
N ARG A 25 -1.54 11.63 31.49
CA ARG A 25 -0.44 11.90 32.43
C ARG A 25 0.87 11.33 31.91
N PRO A 26 2.03 11.98 32.12
CA PRO A 26 3.34 11.49 31.68
C PRO A 26 3.66 10.03 32.07
N ARG A 27 3.23 9.60 33.27
CA ARG A 27 3.38 8.22 33.76
C ARG A 27 2.81 7.13 32.83
N LEU A 28 1.88 7.48 31.93
CA LEU A 28 1.33 6.54 30.97
C LEU A 28 2.38 6.09 29.94
N ALA A 29 3.42 6.91 29.71
CA ALA A 29 4.54 6.55 28.86
C ALA A 29 5.30 5.34 29.41
N ASP A 30 5.58 5.33 30.72
CA ASP A 30 6.26 4.21 31.38
C ASP A 30 5.42 2.92 31.34
N VAL A 31 4.11 3.04 31.53
CA VAL A 31 3.19 1.91 31.44
C VAL A 31 3.26 1.27 30.06
N PHE A 32 3.20 2.07 28.99
CA PHE A 32 3.31 1.56 27.63
C PHE A 32 4.68 0.91 27.37
N ARG A 33 5.78 1.57 27.78
CA ARG A 33 7.14 1.05 27.63
C ARG A 33 7.31 -0.33 28.27
N ILE A 34 6.80 -0.51 29.49
CA ILE A 34 6.92 -1.78 30.23
C ILE A 34 6.02 -2.85 29.62
N GLN A 35 4.76 -2.51 29.33
CA GLN A 35 3.74 -3.50 28.98
C GLN A 35 3.79 -3.91 27.50
N VAL A 36 4.25 -3.02 26.61
CA VAL A 36 4.27 -3.27 25.16
C VAL A 36 5.71 -3.40 24.65
N ILE A 37 6.52 -2.35 24.79
CA ILE A 37 7.87 -2.33 24.18
C ILE A 37 8.78 -3.39 24.80
N SER A 38 8.74 -3.54 26.12
CA SER A 38 9.59 -4.50 26.84
C SER A 38 9.03 -5.93 26.83
N ASN A 39 7.82 -6.15 26.29
CA ASN A 39 7.14 -7.44 26.33
C ASN A 39 7.07 -8.08 24.93
N PRO A 40 7.88 -9.10 24.63
CA PRO A 40 7.90 -9.73 23.31
C PRO A 40 6.62 -10.54 22.99
N LEU A 41 5.74 -10.75 23.96
CA LEU A 41 4.50 -11.53 23.81
C LEU A 41 3.31 -10.68 23.37
N VAL A 42 3.39 -9.35 23.47
CA VAL A 42 2.29 -8.48 23.03
C VAL A 42 2.24 -8.46 21.50
N ARG A 43 1.10 -8.89 20.95
CA ARG A 43 0.85 -8.95 19.51
C ARG A 43 -0.28 -8.04 19.04
N SER A 44 -1.09 -7.54 19.96
CA SER A 44 -2.25 -6.69 19.63
C SER A 44 -1.81 -5.24 19.46
N PRO A 45 -2.23 -4.54 18.39
CA PRO A 45 -1.96 -3.11 18.22
C PRO A 45 -2.76 -2.24 19.20
N ILE A 46 -3.72 -2.83 19.93
CA ILE A 46 -4.48 -2.18 21.00
C ILE A 46 -4.24 -2.91 22.31
N LEU A 47 -3.81 -2.18 23.34
CA LEU A 47 -3.72 -2.67 24.71
C LEU A 47 -4.58 -1.80 25.63
N THR A 48 -5.50 -2.42 26.37
CA THR A 48 -6.32 -1.71 27.36
C THR A 48 -5.92 -2.14 28.77
N LEU A 49 -5.55 -1.18 29.61
CA LEU A 49 -5.17 -1.36 31.01
C LEU A 49 -6.05 -0.48 31.88
N GLY A 50 -6.95 -1.11 32.64
CA GLY A 50 -7.98 -0.40 33.39
C GLY A 50 -8.83 0.47 32.47
N SER A 51 -8.86 1.77 32.73
CA SER A 51 -9.63 2.75 31.92
C SER A 51 -8.79 3.43 30.82
N THR A 52 -7.60 2.92 30.49
CA THR A 52 -6.70 3.54 29.51
C THR A 52 -6.40 2.56 28.38
N THR A 53 -6.64 2.99 27.15
CA THR A 53 -6.36 2.22 25.94
C THR A 53 -5.20 2.86 25.18
N PHE A 54 -4.23 2.03 24.80
CA PHE A 54 -3.06 2.36 24.00
C PHE A 54 -3.21 1.73 22.63
N SER A 55 -3.47 2.55 21.61
CA SER A 55 -3.44 2.14 20.21
C SER A 55 -2.08 2.50 19.63
N HIS A 56 -1.35 1.56 19.07
CA HIS A 56 0.00 1.81 18.58
C HIS A 56 0.28 1.18 17.23
N VAL A 57 1.14 1.85 16.48
CA VAL A 57 1.70 1.37 15.22
C VAL A 57 3.22 1.42 15.30
N LYS A 58 3.87 0.42 14.71
CA LYS A 58 5.33 0.41 14.53
C LYS A 58 5.64 0.90 13.12
N HIS A 59 6.46 1.94 13.02
CA HIS A 59 6.91 2.48 11.74
C HIS A 59 8.43 2.62 11.79
N GLU A 60 9.14 2.02 10.83
CA GLU A 60 10.61 2.00 10.80
C GLU A 60 11.20 1.56 12.17
N ASN A 61 11.91 2.45 12.85
CA ASN A 61 12.50 2.24 14.17
C ASN A 61 11.80 3.01 15.31
N ILE A 62 10.55 3.41 15.11
CA ILE A 62 9.74 4.09 16.13
C ILE A 62 8.40 3.40 16.38
N PHE A 63 7.85 3.64 17.56
CA PHE A 63 6.46 3.33 17.92
C PHE A 63 5.70 4.64 18.04
N ILE A 64 4.56 4.74 17.38
CA ILE A 64 3.66 5.89 17.47
C ILE A 64 2.40 5.42 18.16
N VAL A 65 2.03 6.09 19.25
CA VAL A 65 1.04 5.62 20.21
C VAL A 65 0.01 6.71 20.43
N ALA A 66 -1.26 6.36 20.26
CA ALA A 66 -2.37 7.16 20.71
C ALA A 66 -2.92 6.58 22.02
N VAL A 67 -3.02 7.45 23.03
CA VAL A 67 -3.63 7.14 24.32
C VAL A 67 -5.05 7.65 24.33
N THR A 68 -5.98 6.82 24.78
CA THR A 68 -7.38 7.19 24.98
C THR A 68 -7.86 6.70 26.36
N LYS A 69 -8.76 7.45 27.00
CA LYS A 69 -9.35 7.09 28.32
C LYS A 69 -10.86 6.86 28.31
N GLY A 70 -11.45 6.83 27.12
CA GLY A 70 -12.86 6.54 26.92
C GLY A 70 -13.04 5.65 25.70
N ASN A 71 -14.29 5.36 25.35
CA ASN A 71 -14.65 4.58 24.18
C ASN A 71 -14.46 5.42 22.90
N ALA A 72 -13.21 5.55 22.44
CA ALA A 72 -12.88 6.19 21.18
C ALA A 72 -13.06 5.21 20.02
N ASN A 73 -13.48 5.71 18.86
CA ASN A 73 -13.50 4.90 17.64
C ASN A 73 -12.07 4.49 17.27
N ALA A 74 -11.75 3.21 17.40
CA ALA A 74 -10.41 2.70 17.13
C ALA A 74 -9.97 2.95 15.68
N ALA A 75 -10.88 2.85 14.71
CA ALA A 75 -10.57 3.09 13.29
C ALA A 75 -10.12 4.54 13.06
N LEU A 76 -10.81 5.52 13.65
CA LEU A 76 -10.40 6.94 13.61
C LEU A 76 -8.99 7.13 14.16
N VAL A 77 -8.69 6.47 15.28
CA VAL A 77 -7.38 6.57 15.93
C VAL A 77 -6.28 6.01 15.03
N PHE A 78 -6.49 4.84 14.42
CA PHE A 78 -5.50 4.25 13.51
C PHE A 78 -5.34 5.04 12.22
N GLU A 79 -6.44 5.51 11.61
CA GLU A 79 -6.37 6.38 10.42
C GLU A 79 -5.54 7.62 10.73
N PHE A 80 -5.79 8.27 11.87
CA PHE A 80 -4.98 9.41 12.31
C PHE A 80 -3.50 9.06 12.48
N LEU A 81 -3.17 7.93 13.10
CA LEU A 81 -1.78 7.49 13.27
C LEU A 81 -1.08 7.26 11.92
N TYR A 82 -1.76 6.66 10.95
CA TYR A 82 -1.22 6.47 9.60
C TYR A 82 -1.09 7.79 8.83
N ARG A 83 -2.04 8.71 8.98
CA ARG A 83 -1.94 10.07 8.42
C ARG A 83 -0.78 10.87 9.02
N LEU A 84 -0.54 10.75 10.32
CA LEU A 84 0.61 11.36 10.98
C LEU A 84 1.94 10.81 10.42
N ILE A 85 2.04 9.50 10.19
CA ILE A 85 3.21 8.89 9.53
C ILE A 85 3.41 9.46 8.13
N GLN A 86 2.33 9.52 7.34
CA GLN A 86 2.39 10.03 5.96
C GLN A 86 2.82 11.52 5.93
N LEU A 87 2.27 12.33 6.84
CA LEU A 87 2.63 13.73 7.02
C LEU A 87 4.12 13.88 7.38
N GLY A 88 4.59 13.11 8.37
CA GLY A 88 6.00 13.08 8.77
C GLY A 88 6.92 12.73 7.60
N ARG A 89 6.60 11.68 6.83
CA ARG A 89 7.37 11.32 5.62
C ARG A 89 7.36 12.41 4.56
N SER A 90 6.26 13.14 4.41
CA SER A 90 6.17 14.23 3.43
C SER A 90 6.98 15.47 3.84
N TYR A 91 7.10 15.76 5.13
CA TYR A 91 7.93 16.85 5.65
C TYR A 91 9.42 16.51 5.72
N PHE A 92 9.75 15.28 6.09
CA PHE A 92 11.13 14.88 6.46
C PHE A 92 11.74 13.83 5.53
N ALA A 93 11.06 13.46 4.43
CA ALA A 93 11.35 12.35 3.51
C ALA A 93 11.25 10.93 4.13
N LYS A 94 11.66 10.77 5.39
CA LYS A 94 11.54 9.57 6.21
C LYS A 94 10.92 9.92 7.56
N PHE A 95 10.45 8.95 8.33
CA PHE A 95 9.87 9.20 9.66
C PHE A 95 10.40 8.21 10.69
N ASP A 96 11.71 8.32 10.93
CA ASP A 96 12.48 7.51 11.87
C ASP A 96 12.89 8.29 13.14
N GLU A 97 13.56 7.61 14.06
CA GLU A 97 14.08 8.20 15.30
C GLU A 97 14.96 9.44 15.05
N GLU A 98 15.78 9.43 14.01
CA GLU A 98 16.66 10.55 13.67
C GLU A 98 15.86 11.76 13.20
N ALA A 99 14.90 11.56 12.29
CA ALA A 99 14.00 12.61 11.83
C ALA A 99 13.21 13.23 12.98
N VAL A 100 12.72 12.42 13.92
CA VAL A 100 11.98 12.91 15.09
C VAL A 100 12.87 13.78 16.00
N LYS A 101 14.11 13.35 16.28
CA LYS A 101 15.03 14.11 17.13
C LYS A 101 15.46 15.44 16.49
N ASN A 102 15.75 15.42 15.19
CA ASN A 102 16.22 16.61 14.48
C ASN A 102 15.11 17.66 14.26
N ASN A 103 13.85 17.25 14.23
CA ASN A 103 12.70 18.11 13.89
C ASN A 103 11.66 18.22 15.01
N PHE A 104 12.05 18.01 16.28
CA PHE A 104 11.10 17.92 17.39
C PHE A 104 10.17 19.15 17.52
N VAL A 105 10.69 20.36 17.27
CA VAL A 105 9.89 21.60 17.32
C VAL A 105 8.78 21.57 16.28
N LEU A 106 9.11 21.24 15.02
CA LEU A 106 8.14 21.18 13.93
C LEU A 106 7.10 20.08 14.16
N ILE A 107 7.51 18.96 14.76
CA ILE A 107 6.57 17.87 15.10
C ILE A 107 5.55 18.34 16.14
N TYR A 108 5.96 19.11 17.15
CA TYR A 108 5.01 19.69 18.11
C TYR A 108 4.05 20.68 17.45
N GLU A 109 4.55 21.54 16.57
CA GLU A 109 3.72 22.48 15.79
C GLU A 109 2.70 21.72 14.91
N LEU A 110 3.16 20.71 14.16
CA LEU A 110 2.28 19.85 13.36
C LEU A 110 1.23 19.17 14.22
N LEU A 111 1.61 18.59 15.36
CA LEU A 111 0.70 17.90 16.27
C LEU A 111 -0.39 18.83 16.82
N ASP A 112 -0.05 20.08 17.11
CA ASP A 112 -0.99 21.08 17.62
C ASP A 112 -1.97 21.57 16.55
N GLU A 113 -1.54 21.62 15.30
CA GLU A 113 -2.38 22.03 14.18
C GLU A 113 -3.32 20.91 13.69
N ILE A 114 -2.86 19.66 13.68
CA ILE A 114 -3.64 18.54 13.15
C ILE A 114 -4.55 17.87 14.18
N LEU A 115 -4.42 18.20 15.47
CA LEU A 115 -5.17 17.56 16.54
C LEU A 115 -5.52 18.57 17.64
N ASP A 116 -6.79 18.98 17.71
CA ASP A 116 -7.28 19.89 18.74
C ASP A 116 -8.17 19.16 19.75
N PHE A 117 -7.83 19.22 21.04
CA PHE A 117 -8.53 18.55 22.15
C PHE A 117 -8.85 17.05 21.92
N GLY A 118 -8.05 16.39 21.07
CA GLY A 118 -8.21 14.99 20.68
C GLY A 118 -9.07 14.73 19.46
N TYR A 119 -9.52 15.77 18.76
CA TYR A 119 -10.26 15.73 17.50
C TYR A 119 -9.30 15.98 16.33
N PRO A 120 -9.07 14.99 15.45
CA PRO A 120 -8.30 15.21 14.23
C PRO A 120 -8.90 16.35 13.42
N GLN A 121 -8.04 17.28 13.00
CA GLN A 121 -8.36 18.42 12.15
C GLN A 121 -7.92 18.12 10.71
N ASN A 122 -7.58 19.15 9.94
CA ASN A 122 -7.05 18.97 8.59
C ASN A 122 -5.64 18.37 8.61
N THR A 123 -5.47 17.19 8.01
CA THR A 123 -4.18 16.49 7.87
C THR A 123 -3.61 16.59 6.45
N ASP A 124 -4.15 17.46 5.59
CA ASP A 124 -3.66 17.65 4.23
C ASP A 124 -2.29 18.32 4.22
N THR A 125 -1.30 17.62 3.67
CA THR A 125 0.10 18.05 3.69
C THR A 125 0.30 19.32 2.88
N ASP A 126 -0.31 19.44 1.71
CA ASP A 126 -0.07 20.59 0.84
C ASP A 126 -0.63 21.87 1.46
N THR A 127 -1.75 21.76 2.16
CA THR A 127 -2.34 22.84 2.94
C THR A 127 -1.45 23.21 4.14
N LEU A 128 -1.01 22.23 4.94
CA LEU A 128 -0.17 22.45 6.12
C LEU A 128 1.18 23.10 5.76
N LYS A 129 1.80 22.69 4.65
CA LYS A 129 3.10 23.23 4.17
C LYS A 129 3.04 24.71 3.80
N MET A 130 1.86 25.29 3.61
CA MET A 130 1.73 26.71 3.31
C MET A 130 2.03 27.60 4.50
N TYR A 131 1.73 27.14 5.72
CA TYR A 131 1.88 27.94 6.93
C TYR A 131 2.85 27.33 7.95
N ILE A 132 3.01 26.01 7.97
CA ILE A 132 4.00 25.28 8.79
C ILE A 132 5.19 24.94 7.89
N THR A 133 6.28 25.71 7.99
CA THR A 133 7.45 25.60 7.11
C THR A 133 8.67 25.08 7.85
N THR A 134 9.46 24.21 7.19
CA THR A 134 10.71 23.65 7.74
C THR A 134 11.85 24.67 7.84
N GLU A 135 11.80 25.72 7.02
CA GLU A 135 12.74 26.84 7.07
C GLU A 135 12.15 27.96 7.94
N GLY A 136 12.98 28.58 8.77
CA GLY A 136 12.61 29.78 9.53
C GLY A 136 12.31 30.92 8.56
N VAL A 137 11.04 31.04 8.15
CA VAL A 137 10.61 32.11 7.23
C VAL A 137 10.76 33.43 7.97
N LYS A 138 11.64 34.28 7.44
CA LYS A 138 11.76 35.69 7.83
C LYS A 138 10.36 36.29 7.87
N SER A 139 10.06 36.94 8.98
CA SER A 139 8.80 37.54 9.37
C SER A 139 8.36 38.69 8.45
N GLU A 140 8.02 38.39 7.20
CA GLU A 140 7.30 39.27 6.27
C GLU A 140 6.33 38.41 5.43
N ARG A 141 5.39 37.71 6.09
CA ARG A 141 4.25 37.10 5.38
C ARG A 141 3.18 38.18 5.21
N ASN A 142 2.88 38.53 3.96
CA ASN A 142 1.86 39.54 3.62
C ASN A 142 0.47 39.09 4.10
N LEU A 143 -0.33 40.02 4.64
CA LEU A 143 -1.71 39.77 5.11
C LEU A 143 -2.61 39.11 4.04
N GLU A 144 -2.37 39.40 2.76
CA GLU A 144 -3.10 38.80 1.63
C GLU A 144 -2.81 37.31 1.41
N ASP A 145 -1.63 36.84 1.80
CA ASP A 145 -1.31 35.41 1.70
C ASP A 145 -1.93 34.64 2.87
N SER A 146 -2.06 35.27 4.05
CA SER A 146 -2.77 34.68 5.19
C SER A 146 -4.25 34.43 4.89
N SER A 147 -4.93 35.35 4.19
CA SER A 147 -6.35 35.19 3.86
C SER A 147 -6.59 34.08 2.84
N LYS A 148 -5.70 33.92 1.85
CA LYS A 148 -5.75 32.80 0.88
C LYS A 148 -5.55 31.45 1.56
N ILE A 149 -4.60 31.35 2.50
CA ILE A 149 -4.35 30.12 3.27
C ILE A 149 -5.60 29.77 4.09
N THR A 150 -6.18 30.74 4.80
CA THR A 150 -7.42 30.52 5.56
C THR A 150 -8.54 30.04 4.65
N MET A 151 -8.76 30.68 3.50
CA MET A 151 -9.81 30.25 2.56
C MET A 151 -9.61 28.83 2.03
N GLN A 152 -8.37 28.40 1.79
CA GLN A 152 -8.10 27.03 1.36
C GLN A 152 -8.27 26.02 2.50
N ALA A 153 -7.85 26.37 3.72
CA ALA A 153 -7.98 25.50 4.88
C ALA A 153 -9.44 25.33 5.35
N THR A 154 -10.24 26.39 5.26
CA THR A 154 -11.66 26.40 5.71
C THR A 154 -12.66 26.22 4.57
N GLY A 155 -12.20 26.22 3.32
CA GLY A 155 -13.04 26.14 2.13
C GLY A 155 -13.57 24.73 1.86
N ALA A 156 -14.60 24.63 1.03
CA ALA A 156 -15.17 23.34 0.60
C ALA A 156 -14.21 22.49 -0.27
N MET A 157 -13.09 23.07 -0.73
CA MET A 157 -12.09 22.42 -1.56
C MET A 157 -10.69 22.72 -1.01
N SER A 158 -10.19 21.85 -0.13
CA SER A 158 -8.86 21.99 0.48
C SER A 158 -7.72 21.51 -0.42
N TRP A 159 -8.00 20.54 -1.30
CA TRP A 159 -6.98 19.80 -2.05
C TRP A 159 -6.51 20.44 -3.36
N ARG A 160 -7.04 21.61 -3.76
CA ARG A 160 -6.61 22.29 -4.99
C ARG A 160 -6.61 23.80 -4.83
N ARG A 161 -5.50 24.42 -5.22
CA ARG A 161 -5.35 25.89 -5.21
C ARG A 161 -6.06 26.55 -6.39
N ASP A 162 -6.53 27.77 -6.15
CA ASP A 162 -6.97 28.66 -7.22
C ASP A 162 -5.80 29.18 -8.06
N ASN A 163 -6.09 29.57 -9.30
CA ASN A 163 -5.16 30.25 -10.22
C ASN A 163 -3.88 29.48 -10.58
N ILE A 164 -3.85 28.15 -10.43
CA ILE A 164 -2.76 27.31 -10.98
C ILE A 164 -2.68 27.52 -12.50
N LYS A 165 -1.47 27.71 -13.03
CA LYS A 165 -1.22 27.90 -14.47
C LYS A 165 -0.07 27.04 -14.94
N TYR A 166 -0.32 26.23 -15.95
CA TYR A 166 0.69 25.49 -16.70
C TYR A 166 0.76 26.01 -18.13
N ARG A 167 1.97 25.96 -18.72
CA ARG A 167 2.15 26.29 -20.16
C ARG A 167 1.41 25.31 -21.07
N LYS A 168 1.32 24.05 -20.64
CA LYS A 168 0.62 22.97 -21.32
C LYS A 168 -0.16 22.18 -20.29
N ASN A 169 -1.44 21.94 -20.56
CA ASN A 169 -2.28 21.13 -19.69
C ASN A 169 -2.08 19.66 -20.04
N GLU A 170 -1.57 18.87 -19.09
CA GLU A 170 -1.31 17.44 -19.28
C GLU A 170 -1.84 16.65 -18.07
N ALA A 171 -2.36 15.46 -18.35
CA ALA A 171 -2.77 14.51 -17.33
C ALA A 171 -2.22 13.13 -17.70
N PHE A 172 -1.53 12.50 -16.76
CA PHE A 172 -1.05 11.12 -16.90
C PHE A 172 -1.82 10.24 -15.93
N VAL A 173 -2.16 9.04 -16.36
CA VAL A 173 -2.89 8.05 -15.57
C VAL A 173 -2.14 6.74 -15.65
N ASP A 174 -1.72 6.24 -14.50
CA ASP A 174 -1.02 4.98 -14.34
C ASP A 174 -1.96 4.01 -13.59
N VAL A 175 -2.31 2.90 -14.24
CA VAL A 175 -3.11 1.82 -13.64
C VAL A 175 -2.15 0.72 -13.21
N ILE A 176 -2.05 0.50 -11.90
CA ILE A 176 -1.12 -0.44 -11.29
C ILE A 176 -1.94 -1.53 -10.61
N GLU A 177 -1.71 -2.78 -10.99
CA GLU A 177 -2.48 -3.92 -10.52
C GLU A 177 -1.57 -4.99 -9.90
N ASP A 178 -1.90 -5.37 -8.67
CA ASP A 178 -1.30 -6.50 -7.98
C ASP A 178 -2.21 -7.72 -8.09
N VAL A 179 -1.79 -8.70 -8.89
CA VAL A 179 -2.52 -9.96 -9.08
C VAL A 179 -2.11 -10.96 -8.00
N ASN A 180 -3.04 -11.27 -7.10
CA ASN A 180 -2.85 -12.26 -6.06
C ASN A 180 -3.43 -13.61 -6.48
N LEU A 181 -2.68 -14.67 -6.25
CA LEU A 181 -3.09 -16.04 -6.54
C LEU A 181 -2.67 -16.95 -5.39
N LEU A 182 -3.64 -17.69 -4.85
CA LEU A 182 -3.43 -18.84 -3.99
C LEU A 182 -3.97 -20.07 -4.69
N MET A 183 -3.13 -21.10 -4.82
CA MET A 183 -3.47 -22.35 -5.49
C MET A 183 -3.17 -23.51 -4.55
N SER A 184 -4.00 -24.54 -4.59
CA SER A 184 -3.77 -25.80 -3.91
C SER A 184 -2.66 -26.61 -4.59
N ALA A 185 -2.12 -27.62 -3.88
CA ALA A 185 -1.15 -28.56 -4.43
C ALA A 185 -1.66 -29.32 -5.68
N ASN A 186 -2.98 -29.48 -5.82
CA ASN A 186 -3.60 -30.14 -6.98
C ASN A 186 -3.82 -29.21 -8.17
N GLY A 187 -3.40 -27.93 -8.07
CA GLY A 187 -3.59 -26.93 -9.12
C GLY A 187 -4.96 -26.25 -9.13
N THR A 188 -5.83 -26.53 -8.14
CA THR A 188 -7.09 -25.79 -7.98
C THR A 188 -6.82 -24.41 -7.40
N VAL A 189 -7.33 -23.36 -8.06
CA VAL A 189 -7.26 -21.98 -7.56
C VAL A 189 -8.15 -21.86 -6.33
N LEU A 190 -7.56 -21.48 -5.19
CA LEU A 190 -8.25 -21.28 -3.91
C LEU A 190 -8.67 -19.82 -3.71
N ARG A 191 -7.85 -18.89 -4.19
CA ARG A 191 -8.13 -17.45 -4.18
C ARG A 191 -7.43 -16.80 -5.36
N ALA A 192 -8.16 -15.95 -6.08
CA ALA A 192 -7.58 -15.03 -7.04
C ALA A 192 -8.24 -13.67 -6.82
N ASP A 193 -7.44 -12.63 -6.64
CA ASP A 193 -7.93 -11.27 -6.50
C ASP A 193 -6.90 -10.25 -7.01
N VAL A 194 -7.39 -9.21 -7.66
CA VAL A 194 -6.60 -8.09 -8.15
C VAL A 194 -6.84 -6.91 -7.24
N ASN A 195 -5.76 -6.36 -6.69
CA ASN A 195 -5.78 -5.06 -6.03
C ASN A 195 -5.23 -4.04 -7.02
N GLY A 196 -6.08 -3.15 -7.49
CA GLY A 196 -5.70 -2.09 -8.40
C GLY A 196 -5.59 -0.74 -7.70
N GLN A 197 -4.69 0.10 -8.19
CA GLN A 197 -4.65 1.53 -7.87
C GLN A 197 -4.53 2.34 -9.16
N ILE A 198 -5.17 3.51 -9.17
CA ILE A 198 -5.07 4.48 -10.25
C ILE A 198 -4.32 5.70 -9.70
N GLU A 199 -3.06 5.84 -10.13
CA GLU A 199 -2.27 7.03 -9.86
C GLU A 199 -2.45 8.04 -10.98
N MET A 200 -2.74 9.29 -10.62
CA MET A 200 -2.93 10.38 -11.57
C MET A 200 -1.89 11.47 -11.32
N ARG A 201 -1.31 11.98 -12.41
CA ARG A 201 -0.46 13.17 -12.40
C ARG A 201 -1.14 14.27 -13.20
N ALA A 202 -1.71 15.25 -12.52
CA ALA A 202 -2.50 16.32 -13.12
C ALA A 202 -1.72 17.64 -13.14
N TYR A 203 -1.28 18.06 -14.31
CA TYR A 203 -0.66 19.36 -14.57
C TYR A 203 -1.65 20.22 -15.35
N LEU A 204 -2.70 20.67 -14.67
CA LEU A 204 -3.84 21.37 -15.27
C LEU A 204 -3.98 22.77 -14.70
N SER A 205 -4.34 23.74 -15.54
CA SER A 205 -4.57 25.13 -15.15
C SER A 205 -5.99 25.34 -14.61
N GLY A 206 -6.15 26.27 -13.65
CA GLY A 206 -7.45 26.62 -13.05
C GLY A 206 -8.02 25.51 -12.16
N THR A 207 -9.35 25.39 -12.12
CA THR A 207 -10.11 24.41 -11.33
C THR A 207 -10.93 23.48 -12.24
N PRO A 208 -10.27 22.62 -13.05
CA PRO A 208 -10.97 21.79 -14.02
C PRO A 208 -11.80 20.69 -13.34
N GLU A 209 -13.05 20.52 -13.78
CA GLU A 209 -13.83 19.32 -13.45
C GLU A 209 -13.48 18.20 -14.43
N CYS A 210 -12.85 17.14 -13.92
CA CYS A 210 -12.51 15.94 -14.66
C CYS A 210 -13.59 14.87 -14.47
N LYS A 211 -13.75 14.03 -15.49
CA LYS A 211 -14.55 12.81 -15.45
C LYS A 211 -13.70 11.65 -15.90
N PHE A 212 -13.71 10.56 -15.14
CA PHE A 212 -13.01 9.33 -15.46
C PHE A 212 -14.01 8.20 -15.57
N GLY A 213 -14.00 7.52 -16.71
CA GLY A 213 -14.89 6.39 -17.01
C GLY A 213 -14.11 5.09 -17.01
N LEU A 214 -14.66 4.08 -16.34
CA LEU A 214 -14.15 2.71 -16.36
C LEU A 214 -15.13 1.83 -17.14
N ASN A 215 -14.61 0.75 -17.74
CA ASN A 215 -15.43 -0.29 -18.37
C ASN A 215 -16.06 -1.19 -17.29
N ASP A 216 -16.81 -0.58 -16.37
CA ASP A 216 -17.51 -1.30 -15.31
C ASP A 216 -18.70 -2.08 -15.90
N ARG A 217 -18.89 -3.32 -15.46
CA ARG A 217 -20.04 -4.13 -15.89
C ARG A 217 -21.37 -3.49 -15.49
N LEU A 218 -21.38 -2.68 -14.43
CA LEU A 218 -22.60 -2.00 -13.97
C LEU A 218 -22.93 -0.74 -14.78
N THR A 219 -21.95 -0.09 -15.42
CA THR A 219 -22.20 1.04 -16.35
C THR A 219 -22.63 0.56 -17.72
N LEU A 220 -22.11 -0.58 -18.14
CA LEU A 220 -22.47 -1.27 -19.37
C LEU A 220 -23.65 -2.20 -19.07
N GLY A 221 -24.88 -1.68 -19.07
CA GLY A 221 -26.08 -2.52 -19.02
C GLY A 221 -25.97 -3.69 -20.02
N GLU A 222 -26.64 -4.82 -19.77
CA GLU A 222 -26.46 -6.07 -20.56
C GLU A 222 -26.56 -5.84 -22.09
N GLU A 223 -27.27 -4.80 -22.54
CA GLU A 223 -27.42 -4.40 -23.94
C GLU A 223 -26.19 -3.69 -24.57
N ALA A 224 -25.31 -3.07 -23.77
CA ALA A 224 -24.12 -2.37 -24.27
C ALA A 224 -22.94 -3.32 -24.57
N LEU A 225 -22.94 -4.54 -24.02
CA LEU A 225 -21.95 -5.58 -24.31
C LEU A 225 -22.01 -6.08 -25.77
N ALA A 226 -23.08 -5.74 -26.51
CA ALA A 226 -23.25 -6.07 -27.92
C ALA A 226 -22.73 -4.98 -28.89
N SER A 227 -22.42 -3.78 -28.40
CA SER A 227 -22.05 -2.65 -29.26
C SER A 227 -20.63 -2.15 -28.95
N PRO A 228 -19.68 -2.23 -29.90
CA PRO A 228 -18.31 -1.74 -29.70
C PRO A 228 -18.29 -0.21 -29.78
N SER A 229 -18.61 0.46 -28.68
CA SER A 229 -18.41 1.89 -28.51
C SER A 229 -16.96 2.16 -28.08
N GLY A 230 -16.03 1.98 -29.01
CA GLY A 230 -14.63 2.41 -28.88
C GLY A 230 -14.34 3.57 -29.84
N ASN A 231 -13.63 4.59 -29.36
CA ASN A 231 -13.24 5.79 -30.09
C ASN A 231 -12.77 5.57 -31.55
N MET A 232 -13.12 6.52 -32.41
CA MET A 232 -12.80 6.65 -33.84
C MET A 232 -11.32 6.95 -34.17
N ALA A 233 -10.37 6.69 -33.28
CA ALA A 233 -8.95 6.85 -33.57
C ALA A 233 -8.09 6.04 -32.57
N GLY A 234 -7.48 4.96 -33.05
CA GLY A 234 -6.46 4.20 -32.30
C GLY A 234 -6.87 2.76 -32.00
N THR A 235 -6.18 1.84 -32.68
CA THR A 235 -5.96 0.42 -32.34
C THR A 235 -7.12 -0.33 -31.66
N LYS A 236 -7.82 -1.17 -32.42
CA LYS A 236 -8.84 -2.11 -31.92
C LYS A 236 -8.36 -2.82 -30.64
N ALA A 237 -9.00 -2.50 -29.51
CA ALA A 237 -8.84 -3.23 -28.26
C ALA A 237 -9.15 -4.71 -28.49
N THR A 238 -8.30 -5.61 -28.00
CA THR A 238 -8.53 -7.06 -28.09
C THR A 238 -9.77 -7.42 -27.26
N LYS A 239 -10.45 -8.55 -27.56
CA LYS A 239 -11.60 -9.03 -26.75
C LYS A 239 -11.29 -9.15 -25.25
N ALA A 240 -10.01 -9.31 -24.87
CA ALA A 240 -9.55 -9.28 -23.48
C ALA A 240 -9.57 -7.88 -22.85
N ALA A 241 -9.40 -6.82 -23.64
CA ALA A 241 -9.58 -5.42 -23.23
C ALA A 241 -11.05 -4.93 -23.34
N ALA A 242 -11.92 -5.76 -23.90
CA ALA A 242 -13.38 -5.54 -23.96
C ALA A 242 -14.14 -6.25 -22.83
N GLY A 243 -13.44 -6.94 -21.92
CA GLY A 243 -14.05 -7.52 -20.74
C GLY A 243 -14.47 -6.42 -19.79
N SER A 244 -15.74 -6.43 -19.38
CA SER A 244 -16.21 -5.55 -18.30
C SER A 244 -15.52 -5.96 -17.00
N VAL A 245 -14.98 -4.98 -16.27
CA VAL A 245 -14.41 -5.23 -14.94
C VAL A 245 -15.51 -5.05 -13.92
N THR A 246 -15.74 -6.07 -13.10
CA THR A 246 -16.62 -5.97 -11.92
C THR A 246 -15.77 -5.52 -10.75
N LEU A 247 -15.93 -4.26 -10.34
CA LEU A 247 -15.25 -3.70 -9.18
C LEU A 247 -16.10 -4.03 -7.95
N GLU A 248 -15.58 -4.87 -7.06
CA GLU A 248 -16.30 -5.21 -5.82
C GLU A 248 -16.26 -4.04 -4.84
N ASP A 249 -15.03 -3.58 -4.56
CA ASP A 249 -14.76 -2.50 -3.63
C ASP A 249 -14.01 -1.38 -4.35
N CYS A 250 -14.47 -0.15 -4.16
CA CYS A 250 -13.80 1.05 -4.63
C CYS A 250 -13.56 2.00 -3.47
N GLN A 251 -12.34 2.51 -3.36
CA GLN A 251 -11.96 3.58 -2.46
C GLN A 251 -11.52 4.75 -3.31
N PHE A 252 -12.05 5.93 -3.02
CA PHE A 252 -11.78 7.13 -3.81
C PHE A 252 -11.03 8.18 -3.00
N HIS A 253 -10.25 8.98 -3.69
CA HIS A 253 -9.74 10.23 -3.13
C HIS A 253 -10.90 11.16 -2.78
N GLN A 254 -10.71 12.00 -1.76
CA GLN A 254 -11.71 12.99 -1.30
C GLN A 254 -12.18 13.97 -2.38
N CYS A 255 -11.43 14.10 -3.48
CA CYS A 255 -11.79 14.96 -4.58
C CYS A 255 -12.94 14.41 -5.44
N VAL A 256 -13.27 13.13 -5.29
CA VAL A 256 -14.34 12.44 -6.03
C VAL A 256 -15.69 12.72 -5.40
N ARG A 257 -16.66 13.11 -6.24
CA ARG A 257 -18.04 13.35 -5.84
C ARG A 257 -18.80 12.03 -5.77
N LEU A 258 -18.78 11.38 -4.60
CA LEU A 258 -19.40 10.08 -4.37
C LEU A 258 -20.89 10.01 -4.77
N GLY A 259 -21.68 11.06 -4.50
CA GLY A 259 -23.10 11.07 -4.87
C GLY A 259 -23.36 10.99 -6.39
N LYS A 260 -22.43 11.49 -7.23
CA LYS A 260 -22.52 11.28 -8.68
C LYS A 260 -22.19 9.81 -9.01
N PHE A 261 -21.09 9.29 -8.47
CA PHE A 261 -20.69 7.90 -8.66
C PHE A 261 -21.78 6.90 -8.24
N ASP A 262 -22.51 7.13 -7.15
CA ASP A 262 -23.61 6.26 -6.74
C ASP A 262 -24.79 6.27 -7.73
N THR A 263 -24.98 7.37 -8.46
CA THR A 263 -26.10 7.55 -9.41
C THR A 263 -25.76 7.03 -10.80
N ASP A 264 -24.62 7.45 -11.35
CA ASP A 264 -24.25 7.23 -12.75
C ASP A 264 -22.94 6.45 -12.92
N ARG A 265 -22.33 5.99 -11.81
CA ARG A 265 -21.03 5.30 -11.76
C ARG A 265 -19.91 6.06 -12.48
N THR A 266 -20.07 7.39 -12.63
CA THR A 266 -19.07 8.27 -13.22
C THR A 266 -18.21 8.90 -12.13
N ILE A 267 -16.89 8.72 -12.26
CA ILE A 267 -15.94 9.30 -11.32
C ILE A 267 -15.72 10.77 -11.72
N SER A 268 -16.44 11.68 -11.07
CA SER A 268 -16.37 13.13 -11.30
C SER A 268 -15.62 13.81 -10.15
N PHE A 269 -14.59 14.58 -10.48
CA PHE A 269 -13.68 15.15 -9.48
C PHE A 269 -12.98 16.40 -9.99
N ILE A 270 -12.45 17.19 -9.06
CA ILE A 270 -11.48 18.26 -9.35
C ILE A 270 -10.13 17.78 -8.84
N PRO A 271 -9.16 17.42 -9.70
CA PRO A 271 -7.93 16.77 -9.27
C PRO A 271 -7.07 17.70 -8.41
N PRO A 272 -6.43 17.18 -7.35
CA PRO A 272 -5.24 17.81 -6.79
C PRO A 272 -4.19 18.14 -7.87
N ASP A 273 -3.32 19.09 -7.58
CA ASP A 273 -2.23 19.44 -8.49
C ASP A 273 -1.06 18.45 -8.32
N GLY A 274 -0.46 18.02 -9.42
CA GLY A 274 0.65 17.06 -9.38
C GLY A 274 0.19 15.61 -9.19
N SER A 275 0.95 14.82 -8.44
CA SER A 275 0.79 13.37 -8.31
C SER A 275 -0.09 13.00 -7.11
N PHE A 276 -1.15 12.24 -7.35
CA PHE A 276 -2.02 11.73 -6.29
C PHE A 276 -2.66 10.40 -6.70
N GLU A 277 -3.09 9.63 -5.71
CA GLU A 277 -3.88 8.43 -5.94
C GLU A 277 -5.35 8.82 -6.09
N LEU A 278 -5.94 8.54 -7.26
CA LEU A 278 -7.35 8.86 -7.54
C LEU A 278 -8.29 7.84 -6.91
N MET A 279 -7.97 6.56 -7.06
CA MET A 279 -8.76 5.47 -6.49
C MET A 279 -7.95 4.19 -6.30
N ARG A 280 -8.42 3.37 -5.37
CA ARG A 280 -8.08 1.95 -5.24
C ARG A 280 -9.31 1.12 -5.53
N TYR A 281 -9.11 -0.03 -6.14
CA TYR A 281 -10.18 -0.98 -6.39
C TYR A 281 -9.74 -2.41 -6.14
N ARG A 282 -10.73 -3.26 -5.89
CA ARG A 282 -10.54 -4.70 -5.78
C ARG A 282 -11.46 -5.42 -6.75
N ALA A 283 -10.91 -6.38 -7.46
CA ALA A 283 -11.66 -7.27 -8.35
C ALA A 283 -11.33 -8.72 -8.01
N THR A 284 -12.35 -9.57 -7.91
CA THR A 284 -12.23 -11.01 -7.59
C THR A 284 -12.77 -11.89 -8.72
N GLU A 285 -13.57 -11.32 -9.62
CA GLU A 285 -14.17 -12.02 -10.74
C GLU A 285 -13.42 -11.76 -12.05
N ASN A 286 -13.53 -12.70 -13.00
CA ASN A 286 -13.02 -12.58 -14.37
C ASN A 286 -11.52 -12.26 -14.46
N ILE A 287 -10.73 -12.71 -13.48
CA ILE A 287 -9.29 -12.46 -13.42
C ILE A 287 -8.55 -13.34 -14.42
N ASN A 288 -7.82 -12.70 -15.33
CA ASN A 288 -6.92 -13.38 -16.25
C ASN A 288 -5.56 -13.58 -15.59
N LEU A 289 -5.29 -14.79 -15.11
CA LEU A 289 -4.01 -15.11 -14.49
C LEU A 289 -2.87 -15.05 -15.54
N PRO A 290 -1.80 -14.27 -15.29
CA PRO A 290 -0.72 -14.06 -16.27
C PRO A 290 0.17 -15.30 -16.44
N PHE A 291 0.25 -16.14 -15.41
CA PHE A 291 1.05 -17.36 -15.42
C PHE A 291 0.21 -18.55 -14.94
N LYS A 292 0.47 -19.70 -15.55
CA LYS A 292 0.03 -21.01 -15.05
C LYS A 292 1.26 -21.75 -14.55
N VAL A 293 1.24 -22.17 -13.29
CA VAL A 293 2.33 -22.90 -12.64
C VAL A 293 1.92 -24.36 -12.51
N HIS A 294 2.80 -25.26 -12.90
CA HIS A 294 2.67 -26.70 -12.70
C HIS A 294 3.91 -27.19 -11.94
N ALA A 295 3.74 -27.44 -10.65
CA ALA A 295 4.80 -27.86 -9.76
C ALA A 295 4.61 -29.35 -9.40
N ILE A 296 5.65 -30.15 -9.63
CA ILE A 296 5.73 -31.54 -9.17
C ILE A 296 6.93 -31.61 -8.23
N VAL A 297 6.69 -32.09 -7.01
CA VAL A 297 7.75 -32.31 -6.01
C VAL A 297 7.64 -33.74 -5.53
N ASN A 298 8.70 -34.51 -5.74
CA ASN A 298 8.77 -35.93 -5.39
C ASN A 298 9.87 -36.15 -4.36
N GLU A 299 9.51 -36.69 -3.20
CA GLU A 299 10.48 -37.12 -2.19
C GLU A 299 10.91 -38.57 -2.48
N ILE A 300 12.21 -38.78 -2.65
CA ILE A 300 12.79 -40.10 -2.92
C ILE A 300 13.50 -40.58 -1.65
N GLY A 301 12.83 -41.49 -0.94
CA GLY A 301 13.34 -42.03 0.32
C GLY A 301 13.47 -40.96 1.40
N LYS A 302 14.66 -40.85 2.00
CA LYS A 302 14.94 -39.87 3.08
C LYS A 302 16.07 -38.89 2.72
N THR A 303 16.64 -39.03 1.53
CA THR A 303 17.94 -38.41 1.18
C THR A 303 17.83 -37.47 -0.01
N LYS A 304 16.71 -37.45 -0.72
CA LYS A 304 16.59 -36.74 -1.98
C LYS A 304 15.19 -36.21 -2.23
N VAL A 305 15.10 -34.99 -2.77
CA VAL A 305 13.85 -34.39 -3.27
C VAL A 305 14.08 -33.93 -4.71
N GLU A 306 13.19 -34.31 -5.61
CA GLU A 306 13.19 -33.87 -7.01
C GLU A 306 12.09 -32.84 -7.24
N TYR A 307 12.43 -31.77 -7.95
CA TYR A 307 11.54 -30.70 -8.35
C TYR A 307 11.42 -30.70 -9.87
N SER A 308 10.19 -30.62 -10.38
CA SER A 308 9.89 -30.31 -11.76
C SER A 308 8.84 -29.20 -11.79
N ILE A 309 9.29 -27.99 -12.07
CA ILE A 309 8.48 -26.77 -12.03
C ILE A 309 8.36 -26.22 -13.44
N ALA A 310 7.17 -26.30 -14.02
CA ALA A 310 6.86 -25.70 -15.32
C ALA A 310 6.02 -24.44 -15.12
N ILE A 311 6.39 -23.36 -15.81
CA ILE A 311 5.69 -22.09 -15.78
C ILE A 311 5.33 -21.73 -17.21
N LYS A 312 4.06 -21.48 -17.46
CA LYS A 312 3.53 -21.09 -18.76
C LYS A 312 2.96 -19.69 -18.70
N ALA A 313 3.41 -18.81 -19.59
CA ALA A 313 2.83 -17.49 -19.75
C ALA A 313 1.48 -17.58 -20.47
N ASN A 314 0.44 -16.99 -19.89
CA ASN A 314 -0.92 -16.99 -20.41
C ASN A 314 -1.36 -15.63 -20.98
N TYR A 315 -0.38 -14.76 -21.28
CA TYR A 315 -0.59 -13.49 -21.97
C TYR A 315 -0.13 -13.56 -23.43
N GLY A 316 -0.60 -12.62 -24.25
CA GLY A 316 -0.35 -12.60 -25.69
C GLY A 316 1.13 -12.62 -26.07
N THR A 317 1.47 -13.31 -27.15
CA THR A 317 2.85 -13.58 -27.60
C THR A 317 3.69 -12.34 -27.93
N LYS A 318 3.03 -11.18 -28.14
CA LYS A 318 3.70 -9.89 -28.35
C LYS A 318 4.14 -9.22 -27.04
N LEU A 319 3.59 -9.65 -25.91
CA LEU A 319 3.92 -9.13 -24.58
C LEU A 319 5.04 -9.97 -23.96
N PHE A 320 5.72 -9.37 -22.99
CA PHE A 320 6.71 -10.06 -22.18
C PHE A 320 6.67 -9.51 -20.75
N ALA A 321 6.81 -10.40 -19.78
CA ALA A 321 7.06 -10.00 -18.41
C ALA A 321 8.56 -9.78 -18.22
N THR A 322 8.93 -8.80 -17.38
CA THR A 322 10.31 -8.49 -17.04
C THR A 322 10.60 -8.89 -15.60
N ASN A 323 11.86 -9.18 -15.31
CA ASN A 323 12.35 -9.43 -13.95
C ASN A 323 11.52 -10.47 -13.18
N VAL A 324 11.11 -11.55 -13.86
CA VAL A 324 10.34 -12.63 -13.22
C VAL A 324 11.27 -13.38 -12.28
N VAL A 325 10.89 -13.45 -11.01
CA VAL A 325 11.62 -14.16 -9.96
C VAL A 325 10.70 -15.20 -9.35
N ILE A 326 11.10 -16.46 -9.46
CA ILE A 326 10.39 -17.60 -8.89
C ILE A 326 11.19 -18.12 -7.72
N ARG A 327 10.55 -18.27 -6.57
CA ARG A 327 11.17 -18.76 -5.34
C ARG A 327 10.54 -20.10 -5.01
N ILE A 328 11.35 -21.16 -5.03
CA ILE A 328 10.92 -22.54 -4.79
C ILE A 328 11.49 -22.97 -3.44
N PRO A 329 10.66 -23.15 -2.41
CA PRO A 329 11.12 -23.59 -1.09
C PRO A 329 11.82 -24.95 -1.14
N THR A 330 12.81 -25.13 -0.28
CA THR A 330 13.54 -26.39 -0.12
C THR A 330 13.49 -26.84 1.35
N PRO A 331 13.62 -28.15 1.64
CA PRO A 331 13.73 -28.65 3.00
C PRO A 331 14.86 -27.96 3.79
N LEU A 332 14.67 -27.80 5.10
CA LEU A 332 15.64 -27.15 5.99
C LEU A 332 16.98 -27.91 6.11
N ASN A 333 17.00 -29.20 5.78
CA ASN A 333 18.20 -30.05 5.77
C ASN A 333 18.79 -30.26 4.37
N THR A 334 18.51 -29.34 3.44
CA THR A 334 19.10 -29.40 2.11
C THR A 334 20.60 -29.12 2.19
N ALA A 335 21.41 -30.13 1.84
CA ALA A 335 22.86 -30.08 1.83
C ALA A 335 23.39 -29.39 0.57
N SER A 336 22.84 -29.77 -0.58
CA SER A 336 23.24 -29.31 -1.89
C SER A 336 22.07 -29.41 -2.86
N ILE A 337 22.13 -28.62 -3.93
CA ILE A 337 21.14 -28.63 -5.00
C ILE A 337 21.84 -28.75 -6.34
N THR A 338 21.28 -29.55 -7.23
CA THR A 338 21.65 -29.61 -8.65
C THR A 338 20.46 -29.17 -9.48
N GLU A 339 20.56 -28.03 -10.15
CA GLU A 339 19.50 -27.42 -10.93
C GLU A 339 19.80 -27.35 -12.43
N ARG A 340 18.74 -27.47 -13.24
CA ARG A 340 18.73 -27.23 -14.69
C ARG A 340 17.50 -26.44 -15.05
N THR A 341 17.66 -25.43 -15.90
CA THR A 341 16.55 -24.57 -16.33
C THR A 341 16.55 -24.45 -17.85
N SER A 342 15.38 -24.49 -18.47
CA SER A 342 15.25 -24.26 -19.92
C SER A 342 15.58 -22.82 -20.31
N GLN A 343 15.35 -21.86 -19.40
CA GLN A 343 15.62 -20.43 -19.61
C GLN A 343 15.90 -19.75 -18.27
N GLY A 344 16.67 -18.66 -18.29
CA GLY A 344 17.00 -17.89 -17.09
C GLY A 344 18.15 -18.52 -16.29
N LYS A 345 18.29 -18.11 -15.03
CA LYS A 345 19.31 -18.62 -14.11
C LYS A 345 18.67 -18.99 -12.78
N ALA A 346 18.90 -20.22 -12.32
CA ALA A 346 18.53 -20.65 -10.97
C ALA A 346 19.76 -20.67 -10.07
N LYS A 347 19.55 -20.38 -8.78
CA LYS A 347 20.59 -20.44 -7.74
C LYS A 347 19.95 -20.84 -6.42
N TYR A 348 20.59 -21.72 -5.67
CA TYR A 348 20.22 -22.02 -4.29
C TYR A 348 20.66 -20.91 -3.33
N GLU A 349 19.75 -20.46 -2.46
CA GLU A 349 20.01 -19.51 -1.37
C GLU A 349 19.81 -20.22 -0.01
N PRO A 350 20.88 -20.75 0.62
CA PRO A 350 20.78 -21.53 1.87
C PRO A 350 20.18 -20.76 3.04
N GLU A 351 20.50 -19.46 3.15
CA GLU A 351 19.99 -18.58 4.21
C GLU A 351 18.46 -18.50 4.25
N HIS A 352 17.82 -18.64 3.08
CA HIS A 352 16.37 -18.57 2.92
C HIS A 352 15.73 -19.94 2.63
N ASN A 353 16.51 -21.02 2.57
CA ASN A 353 16.07 -22.37 2.21
C ASN A 353 15.18 -22.40 0.96
N ASN A 354 15.65 -21.77 -0.13
CA ASN A 354 14.93 -21.79 -1.40
C ASN A 354 15.86 -21.73 -2.61
N ILE A 355 15.36 -22.21 -3.75
CA ILE A 355 15.93 -21.98 -5.07
C ILE A 355 15.30 -20.70 -5.63
N VAL A 356 16.15 -19.76 -6.05
CA VAL A 356 15.72 -18.54 -6.73
C VAL A 356 15.99 -18.67 -8.22
N TRP A 357 14.92 -18.77 -9.00
CA TRP A 357 14.97 -18.82 -10.45
C TRP A 357 14.59 -17.47 -11.05
N LYS A 358 15.56 -16.81 -11.68
CA LYS A 358 15.42 -15.47 -12.27
C LYS A 358 15.36 -15.54 -13.79
N ILE A 359 14.36 -14.92 -14.37
CA ILE A 359 14.12 -14.83 -15.80
C ILE A 359 13.94 -13.34 -16.15
N ALA A 360 14.95 -12.75 -16.79
CA ALA A 360 14.94 -11.32 -17.10
C ALA A 360 13.79 -10.91 -18.04
N ARG A 361 13.44 -11.80 -18.98
CA ARG A 361 12.36 -11.60 -19.95
C ARG A 361 11.62 -12.91 -20.20
N PHE A 362 10.32 -12.91 -19.92
CA PHE A 362 9.43 -14.06 -20.09
C PHE A 362 8.42 -13.76 -21.19
N THR A 363 8.58 -14.38 -22.36
CA THR A 363 7.75 -14.11 -23.54
C THR A 363 6.33 -14.67 -23.38
N GLY A 364 5.32 -13.99 -23.92
CA GLY A 364 3.94 -14.48 -23.88
C GLY A 364 3.77 -15.80 -24.61
N GLY A 365 2.96 -16.70 -24.08
CA GLY A 365 2.70 -18.02 -24.63
C GLY A 365 3.84 -19.04 -24.49
N SER A 366 5.04 -18.63 -24.06
CA SER A 366 6.14 -19.56 -23.83
C SER A 366 5.95 -20.34 -22.53
N GLU A 367 6.56 -21.52 -22.47
CA GLU A 367 6.64 -22.35 -21.29
C GLU A 367 8.11 -22.62 -20.97
N TYR A 368 8.48 -22.39 -19.72
CA TYR A 368 9.83 -22.64 -19.22
C TYR A 368 9.76 -23.61 -18.06
N VAL A 369 10.78 -24.46 -17.96
CA VAL A 369 10.84 -25.55 -16.99
C VAL A 369 12.13 -25.47 -16.20
N LEU A 370 12.01 -25.68 -14.89
CA LEU A 370 13.11 -25.92 -13.96
C LEU A 370 13.01 -27.35 -13.45
N SER A 371 14.12 -28.09 -13.58
CA SER A 371 14.31 -29.38 -12.93
C SER A 371 15.43 -29.24 -11.90
N ALA A 372 15.17 -29.62 -10.65
CA ALA A 372 16.18 -29.56 -9.62
C ALA A 372 16.16 -30.80 -8.73
N GLU A 373 17.31 -31.12 -8.16
CA GLU A 373 17.49 -32.20 -7.20
C GLU A 373 18.12 -31.62 -5.94
N ALA A 374 17.45 -31.74 -4.80
CA ALA A 374 18.00 -31.41 -3.49
C ALA A 374 18.46 -32.68 -2.78
N GLN A 375 19.73 -32.72 -2.38
CA GLN A 375 20.25 -33.77 -1.51
C GLN A 375 20.03 -33.36 -0.05
N LEU A 376 19.51 -34.28 0.74
CA LEU A 376 19.19 -34.05 2.14
C LEU A 376 20.24 -34.70 3.04
N THR A 377 20.63 -33.98 4.10
CA THR A 377 21.39 -34.60 5.19
C THR A 377 20.47 -35.44 6.06
N SER A 378 21.01 -36.57 6.56
CA SER A 378 20.33 -37.41 7.54
C SER A 378 20.15 -36.65 8.86
N MET A 379 18.90 -36.33 9.21
CA MET A 379 18.55 -35.79 10.52
C MET A 379 17.90 -36.86 11.39
N THR A 380 18.21 -36.88 12.68
CA THR A 380 17.59 -37.77 13.69
C THR A 380 16.11 -37.49 13.91
N ASN A 381 15.63 -36.28 13.61
CA ASN A 381 14.23 -35.88 13.69
C ASN A 381 13.73 -35.41 12.31
N GLN A 382 12.65 -36.00 11.80
CA GLN A 382 11.92 -35.49 10.64
C GLN A 382 11.31 -34.13 11.02
N LYS A 383 11.80 -33.04 10.43
CA LYS A 383 11.03 -31.79 10.42
C LYS A 383 10.16 -31.81 9.17
N ALA A 384 8.84 -31.84 9.38
CA ALA A 384 7.87 -31.59 8.33
C ALA A 384 8.17 -30.23 7.68
N TRP A 385 7.87 -30.11 6.39
CA TRP A 385 7.94 -28.84 5.68
C TRP A 385 7.20 -27.75 6.45
N SER A 386 7.85 -26.62 6.67
CA SER A 386 7.21 -25.48 7.32
C SER A 386 6.20 -24.79 6.40
N ARG A 387 6.26 -25.03 5.08
CA ARG A 387 5.35 -24.50 4.06
C ARG A 387 5.18 -25.53 2.94
N PRO A 388 3.95 -25.79 2.44
CA PRO A 388 3.73 -26.69 1.30
C PRO A 388 4.38 -26.15 0.00
N PRO A 389 4.63 -27.03 -1.00
CA PRO A 389 5.29 -26.65 -2.27
C PRO A 389 4.50 -25.73 -3.18
#